data_AF-A0A834MZW2-F1
#
_entry.id   AF-A0A834MZW2-F1
#
_cell.length_a   1.000
_cell.length_b   1.000
_cell.length_c   1.000
_cell.angle_alpha   90.00
_cell.angle_beta   90.00
_cell.angle_gamma   90.00
#
_symmetry.space_group_name_H-M   'P 1'
#
loop_
_entity.id
_entity.type
_entity.pdbx_description
1 polymer ?
#
loop_
_entity_poly.entity_id
_entity_poly.type
_entity_poly.pdbx_seq_one_letter_code
_entity_poly.pdbx_strand_id
1 'polypeptide(L)'
;MPRQCLLSIILLSICILISNAESNDEQQSGRSRVSEDQLNMALSDQRYLRRQLKCALGEAPCDPVGRRLKSLAPLVLRGSCPQCTPEETRQIKKVLSHIQRSFPKEWSKIFTKYDDDDDDDDDDDDDDEDDDDDDDNNNDRNEQVAYIVQ
;
A
#
# COMPACT_ATOMS: atom_id res chain seq x y z
N MET A 1 -12.93 64.73 -5.66
CA MET A 1 -11.90 63.94 -4.95
C MET A 1 -12.40 62.78 -4.06
N PRO A 2 -13.65 62.70 -3.53
CA PRO A 2 -14.01 61.63 -2.58
C PRO A 2 -14.37 60.27 -3.21
N ARG A 3 -14.70 60.23 -4.52
CA ARG A 3 -15.12 58.99 -5.22
C ARG A 3 -13.98 57.98 -5.40
N GLN A 4 -12.75 58.46 -5.39
CA GLN A 4 -11.53 57.68 -5.58
C GLN A 4 -11.17 56.92 -4.30
N CYS A 5 -11.36 57.58 -3.15
CA CYS A 5 -11.17 56.96 -1.84
C CYS A 5 -12.20 55.87 -1.56
N LEU A 6 -13.45 56.05 -2.00
CA LEU A 6 -14.51 55.05 -1.80
C LEU A 6 -14.22 53.74 -2.56
N LEU A 7 -13.64 53.82 -3.77
CA LEU A 7 -13.26 52.63 -4.54
C LEU A 7 -12.12 51.85 -3.87
N SER A 8 -11.11 52.53 -3.31
CA SER A 8 -10.02 51.87 -2.58
C SER A 8 -10.49 51.20 -1.29
N ILE A 9 -11.44 51.79 -0.57
CA ILE A 9 -11.99 51.19 0.67
C ILE A 9 -12.80 49.93 0.37
N ILE A 10 -13.59 49.94 -0.71
CA ILE A 10 -14.37 48.77 -1.15
C ILE A 10 -13.45 47.63 -1.62
N LEU A 11 -12.38 47.94 -2.36
CA LEU A 11 -11.40 46.93 -2.77
C LEU A 11 -10.66 46.31 -1.58
N LEU A 12 -10.28 47.11 -0.58
CA LEU A 12 -9.64 46.62 0.64
C LEU A 12 -10.60 45.76 1.49
N SER A 13 -11.88 46.11 1.59
CA SER A 13 -12.85 45.31 2.35
C SER A 13 -13.14 43.96 1.68
N ILE A 14 -13.15 43.91 0.34
CA ILE A 14 -13.32 42.67 -0.43
C ILE A 14 -12.10 41.75 -0.25
N CYS A 15 -10.88 42.29 -0.25
CA CYS A 15 -9.66 41.49 0.00
C CYS A 15 -9.66 40.83 1.38
N ILE A 16 -10.15 41.51 2.43
CA ILE A 16 -10.21 40.96 3.79
C ILE A 16 -11.21 39.79 3.89
N LEU A 17 -12.28 39.80 3.09
CA LEU A 17 -13.25 38.69 3.05
C LEU A 17 -12.69 37.44 2.36
N ILE A 18 -11.77 37.61 1.39
CA ILE A 18 -11.20 36.48 0.63
C ILE A 18 -10.11 35.74 1.43
N SER A 19 -9.40 36.42 2.34
CA SER A 19 -8.31 35.81 3.13
C SER A 19 -8.77 34.82 4.23
N ASN A 20 -10.08 34.72 4.51
CA ASN A 20 -10.63 33.75 5.47
C ASN A 20 -11.13 32.47 4.80
N ALA A 21 -10.76 32.22 3.55
CA ALA A 21 -10.86 30.89 2.95
C ALA A 21 -9.60 30.10 3.34
N GLU A 22 -9.55 29.61 4.58
CA GLU A 22 -8.61 28.57 4.98
C GLU A 22 -9.02 27.29 4.24
N SER A 23 -8.48 27.12 3.04
CA SER A 23 -8.55 25.87 2.31
C SER A 23 -7.53 24.94 2.96
N ASN A 24 -7.97 24.30 4.05
CA ASN A 24 -7.29 23.14 4.60
C ASN A 24 -7.60 21.94 3.67
N ASP A 25 -7.06 22.01 2.45
CA ASP A 25 -7.06 20.89 1.52
C ASP A 25 -5.86 20.00 1.89
N GLU A 26 -6.08 19.16 2.90
CA GLU A 26 -5.39 17.89 2.99
C GLU A 26 -5.55 17.22 1.61
N GLN A 27 -4.49 17.25 0.81
CA GLN A 27 -4.40 16.53 -0.46
C GLN A 27 -4.53 15.02 -0.18
N GLN A 28 -5.76 14.57 -0.02
CA GLN A 28 -6.17 13.18 -0.06
C GLN A 28 -7.33 13.02 -1.06
N SER A 29 -7.29 13.81 -2.12
CA SER A 29 -8.20 13.72 -3.26
C SER A 29 -7.78 12.55 -4.14
N GLY A 30 -8.34 11.37 -3.87
CA GLY A 30 -8.23 10.18 -4.73
C GLY A 30 -8.18 8.82 -4.01
N ARG A 31 -7.95 8.78 -2.70
CA ARG A 31 -7.84 7.54 -1.93
C ARG A 31 -9.14 7.32 -1.15
N SER A 32 -9.94 6.32 -1.54
CA SER A 32 -11.13 5.94 -0.78
C SER A 32 -10.67 5.47 0.61
N ARG A 33 -10.92 6.27 1.64
CA ARG A 33 -10.66 5.88 3.03
C ARG A 33 -11.53 4.65 3.33
N VAL A 34 -10.91 3.54 3.73
CA VAL A 34 -11.60 2.30 4.08
C VAL A 34 -11.83 2.31 5.58
N SER A 35 -13.08 2.22 6.03
CA SER A 35 -13.36 2.13 7.47
C SER A 35 -13.01 0.76 8.03
N GLU A 36 -12.79 0.67 9.35
CA GLU A 36 -12.51 -0.60 10.01
C GLU A 36 -13.64 -1.62 9.84
N ASP A 37 -14.90 -1.18 9.85
CA ASP A 37 -16.06 -2.04 9.65
C ASP A 37 -16.09 -2.64 8.23
N GLN A 38 -15.83 -1.81 7.21
CA GLN A 38 -15.74 -2.27 5.83
C GLN A 38 -14.60 -3.27 5.65
N LEU A 39 -13.47 -3.02 6.30
CA LEU A 39 -12.34 -3.96 6.31
C LEU A 39 -12.74 -5.30 6.96
N ASN A 40 -13.39 -5.27 8.11
CA ASN A 40 -13.84 -6.49 8.81
C ASN A 40 -14.87 -7.27 8.00
N MET A 41 -15.79 -6.58 7.31
CA MET A 41 -16.73 -7.21 6.39
C MET A 41 -16.00 -7.90 5.24
N ALA A 42 -15.02 -7.23 4.63
CA ALA A 42 -14.22 -7.80 3.55
C ALA A 42 -13.38 -9.01 4.02
N LEU A 43 -12.82 -8.96 5.23
CA LEU A 43 -12.06 -10.05 5.84
C LEU A 43 -12.93 -11.26 6.20
N SER A 44 -14.21 -11.05 6.55
CA SER A 44 -15.12 -12.15 6.85
C SER A 44 -15.67 -12.85 5.60
N ASP A 45 -15.66 -12.18 4.43
CA ASP A 45 -16.01 -12.80 3.15
C ASP A 45 -14.84 -13.62 2.57
N GLN A 46 -14.79 -14.90 2.93
CA GLN A 46 -13.79 -15.84 2.40
C GLN A 46 -13.81 -15.97 0.86
N ARG A 47 -14.97 -15.81 0.22
CA ARG A 47 -15.09 -15.90 -1.24
C ARG A 47 -14.48 -14.68 -1.90
N TYR A 48 -14.70 -13.51 -1.32
CA TYR A 48 -14.04 -12.27 -1.73
C TYR A 48 -12.53 -12.39 -1.55
N LEU A 49 -12.04 -12.78 -0.38
CA LEU A 49 -10.60 -12.96 -0.14
C LEU A 49 -9.94 -13.92 -1.13
N ARG A 50 -10.55 -15.08 -1.40
CA ARG A 50 -10.02 -16.02 -2.40
C ARG A 50 -9.91 -15.40 -3.80
N ARG A 51 -10.87 -14.57 -4.21
CA ARG A 51 -10.75 -13.86 -5.50
C ARG A 51 -9.61 -12.87 -5.49
N GLN A 52 -9.43 -12.13 -4.39
CA GLN A 52 -8.33 -11.17 -4.26
C GLN A 52 -6.96 -11.87 -4.26
N LEU A 53 -6.84 -13.00 -3.54
CA LEU A 53 -5.63 -13.84 -3.54
C LEU A 53 -5.31 -14.37 -4.94
N LYS A 54 -6.32 -14.89 -5.65
CA LYS A 54 -6.14 -15.33 -7.05
C LYS A 54 -5.75 -14.19 -7.99
N CYS A 55 -6.31 -12.99 -7.80
CA CYS A 55 -5.89 -11.80 -8.52
C CYS A 55 -4.41 -11.46 -8.27
N ALA A 56 -3.98 -11.51 -7.00
CA ALA A 56 -2.59 -11.28 -6.62
C ALA A 56 -1.66 -12.33 -7.29
N LEU A 57 -2.09 -13.59 -7.35
CA LEU A 57 -1.37 -14.66 -8.04
C LEU A 57 -1.44 -14.59 -9.58
N GLY A 58 -2.28 -13.73 -10.15
CA GLY A 58 -2.52 -13.68 -11.60
C GLY A 58 -3.41 -14.81 -12.13
N GLU A 59 -4.04 -15.60 -11.25
CA GLU A 59 -4.95 -16.69 -11.59
C GLU A 59 -6.39 -16.20 -11.93
N ALA A 60 -6.70 -14.93 -11.64
CA ALA A 60 -8.03 -14.34 -11.86
C ALA A 60 -7.94 -12.84 -12.18
N PRO A 61 -8.94 -12.25 -12.86
CA PRO A 61 -8.99 -10.81 -13.09
C PRO A 61 -9.14 -10.05 -11.77
N CYS A 62 -8.42 -8.94 -11.67
CA CYS A 62 -8.45 -8.04 -10.52
C CYS A 62 -9.53 -6.97 -10.67
N ASP A 63 -10.25 -6.69 -9.58
CA ASP A 63 -11.06 -5.48 -9.44
C ASP A 63 -10.16 -4.28 -9.05
N PRO A 64 -10.69 -3.03 -8.96
CA PRO A 64 -9.87 -1.87 -8.59
C PRO A 64 -9.13 -2.03 -7.26
N VAL A 65 -9.74 -2.69 -6.28
CA VAL A 65 -9.13 -2.96 -4.97
C VAL A 65 -8.00 -3.96 -5.10
N GLY A 66 -8.24 -5.09 -5.77
CA GLY A 66 -7.25 -6.13 -6.02
C GLY A 66 -6.04 -5.63 -6.81
N ARG A 67 -6.24 -4.78 -7.82
CA ARG A 67 -5.12 -4.16 -8.56
C ARG A 67 -4.21 -3.33 -7.66
N ARG A 68 -4.81 -2.55 -6.76
CA ARG A 68 -4.07 -1.73 -5.80
C ARG A 68 -3.35 -2.58 -4.76
N LEU A 69 -3.98 -3.64 -4.27
CA LEU A 69 -3.33 -4.58 -3.35
C LEU A 69 -2.15 -5.29 -4.05
N LYS A 70 -2.36 -5.72 -5.30
CA LYS A 70 -1.33 -6.36 -6.12
C LYS A 70 -0.11 -5.46 -6.33
N SER A 71 -0.31 -4.16 -6.62
CA SER A 71 0.81 -3.22 -6.78
C SER A 71 1.57 -2.91 -5.49
N LEU A 72 0.91 -3.06 -4.33
CA LEU A 72 1.52 -2.82 -3.02
C LEU A 72 2.17 -4.08 -2.42
N ALA A 73 1.78 -5.27 -2.91
CA ALA A 73 2.26 -6.56 -2.41
C ALA A 73 3.79 -6.65 -2.30
N PRO A 74 4.59 -6.37 -3.35
CA PRO A 74 6.06 -6.49 -3.25
C PRO A 74 6.65 -5.56 -2.20
N LEU A 75 6.20 -4.30 -2.15
CA LEU A 75 6.67 -3.32 -1.16
C LEU A 75 6.38 -3.80 0.28
N VAL A 76 5.13 -4.16 0.53
CA VAL A 76 4.65 -4.58 1.85
C VAL A 76 5.34 -5.86 2.32
N LEU A 77 5.59 -6.80 1.42
CA LEU A 77 6.29 -8.06 1.74
C LEU A 77 7.78 -7.84 2.04
N ARG A 78 8.42 -6.81 1.49
CA ARG A 78 9.76 -6.35 1.90
C ARG A 78 9.76 -5.55 3.21
N GLY A 79 8.60 -5.31 3.81
CA GLY A 79 8.46 -4.57 5.07
C GLY A 79 8.43 -3.05 4.91
N SER A 80 8.24 -2.52 3.70
CA SER A 80 8.13 -1.07 3.47
C SER A 80 6.86 -0.70 2.70
N CYS A 81 6.20 0.41 3.06
CA CYS A 81 5.15 0.97 2.20
C CYS A 81 5.21 2.50 2.25
N PRO A 82 6.05 3.14 1.43
CA PRO A 82 6.20 4.60 1.43
C PRO A 82 4.93 5.33 1.00
N GLN A 83 4.03 4.65 0.28
CA GLN A 83 2.76 5.21 -0.20
C GLN A 83 1.55 4.89 0.69
N CYS A 84 1.77 4.24 1.85
CA CYS A 84 0.71 3.91 2.80
C CYS A 84 0.61 4.97 3.88
N THR A 85 -0.62 5.32 4.27
CA THR A 85 -0.84 6.10 5.50
C THR A 85 -0.64 5.23 6.74
N PRO A 86 -0.42 5.81 7.93
CA PRO A 86 -0.31 5.04 9.17
C PRO A 86 -1.54 4.15 9.45
N GLU A 87 -2.72 4.61 9.06
CA GLU A 87 -3.96 3.82 9.15
C GLU A 87 -3.92 2.62 8.21
N GLU A 88 -3.52 2.83 6.95
CA GLU A 88 -3.44 1.76 5.96
C GLU A 88 -2.39 0.72 6.32
N THR A 89 -1.25 1.13 6.87
CA THR A 89 -0.24 0.19 7.36
C THR A 89 -0.82 -0.73 8.44
N ARG A 90 -1.60 -0.19 9.39
CA ARG A 90 -2.29 -1.02 10.40
C ARG A 90 -3.32 -1.97 9.78
N GLN A 91 -4.08 -1.48 8.81
CA GLN A 91 -5.07 -2.29 8.09
C GLN A 91 -4.41 -3.41 7.29
N ILE A 92 -3.30 -3.13 6.61
CA ILE A 92 -2.50 -4.09 5.86
C ILE A 92 -2.00 -5.18 6.80
N LYS A 93 -1.35 -4.82 7.93
CA LYS A 93 -0.91 -5.80 8.93
C LYS A 93 -2.03 -6.74 9.34
N LYS A 94 -3.21 -6.20 9.67
CA LYS A 94 -4.40 -6.98 10.03
C LYS A 94 -4.85 -7.94 8.92
N VAL A 95 -4.81 -7.49 7.67
CA VAL A 95 -5.14 -8.32 6.49
C VAL A 95 -4.14 -9.46 6.35
N LEU A 96 -2.84 -9.17 6.42
CA LEU A 96 -1.78 -10.19 6.33
C LEU A 96 -1.91 -11.23 7.45
N SER A 97 -2.09 -10.79 8.71
CA SER A 97 -2.31 -11.72 9.83
C SER A 97 -3.56 -12.59 9.64
N HIS A 98 -4.60 -12.07 8.99
CA HIS A 98 -5.81 -12.84 8.71
C HIS A 98 -5.56 -13.86 7.58
N ILE A 99 -4.87 -13.47 6.51
CA ILE A 99 -4.58 -14.34 5.37
C ILE A 99 -3.64 -15.47 5.77
N GLN A 100 -2.54 -15.17 6.49
CA GLN A 100 -1.58 -16.18 6.92
C GLN A 100 -2.26 -17.30 7.74
N ARG A 101 -3.19 -16.93 8.64
CA ARG A 101 -3.94 -17.88 9.48
C ARG A 101 -5.02 -18.64 8.71
N SER A 102 -5.73 -17.98 7.80
CA SER A 102 -6.93 -18.54 7.16
C SER A 102 -6.67 -19.21 5.80
N PHE A 103 -5.61 -18.79 5.10
CA PHE A 103 -5.25 -19.19 3.73
C PHE A 103 -3.73 -19.47 3.60
N PRO A 104 -3.15 -20.38 4.40
CA PRO A 104 -1.70 -20.61 4.43
C PRO A 104 -1.13 -21.10 3.09
N LYS A 105 -1.93 -21.81 2.28
CA LYS A 105 -1.50 -22.31 0.96
C LYS A 105 -1.36 -21.18 -0.05
N GLU A 106 -2.37 -20.33 -0.15
CA GLU A 106 -2.35 -19.15 -1.01
C GLU A 106 -1.31 -18.14 -0.53
N TRP A 107 -1.14 -18.00 0.78
CA TRP A 107 -0.09 -17.17 1.39
C TRP A 107 1.30 -17.58 0.91
N SER A 108 1.66 -18.87 1.01
CA SER A 108 2.95 -19.39 0.55
C SER A 108 3.19 -19.11 -0.94
N LYS A 109 2.17 -19.29 -1.79
CA LYS A 109 2.28 -18.98 -3.22
C LYS A 109 2.52 -17.49 -3.50
N ILE A 110 1.85 -16.61 -2.75
CA ILE A 110 2.01 -15.16 -2.91
C ILE A 110 3.43 -14.79 -2.51
N PHE A 111 3.94 -15.35 -1.42
CA PHE A 111 5.30 -15.11 -0.97
C PHE A 111 6.30 -15.50 -2.06
N THR A 112 6.30 -16.77 -2.51
CA THR A 112 7.17 -17.22 -3.62
C THR A 112 7.05 -16.32 -4.84
N LYS A 113 5.82 -15.94 -5.23
CA LYS A 113 5.61 -15.12 -6.42
C LYS A 113 6.30 -13.74 -6.36
N TYR A 114 6.35 -13.09 -5.20
CA TYR A 114 6.87 -11.73 -5.07
C TYR A 114 8.27 -11.68 -4.43
N ASP A 115 8.79 -12.83 -3.97
CA ASP A 115 10.17 -13.04 -3.52
C ASP A 115 11.08 -13.21 -4.76
N ASP A 116 10.64 -14.00 -5.76
CA ASP A 116 11.39 -14.26 -7.00
C ASP A 116 11.45 -13.06 -7.97
N ASP A 117 10.67 -11.99 -7.74
CA ASP A 117 10.63 -10.80 -8.61
C ASP A 117 11.77 -9.79 -8.26
N ASP A 118 12.78 -10.18 -7.44
CA ASP A 118 13.89 -9.32 -6.99
C ASP A 118 15.25 -9.56 -7.69
N ASP A 119 15.42 -10.54 -8.58
CA ASP A 119 16.70 -10.80 -9.27
C ASP A 119 16.52 -10.92 -10.80
N ASP A 120 16.51 -9.80 -11.53
CA ASP A 120 16.69 -9.76 -12.99
C ASP A 120 17.24 -8.37 -13.44
N ASP A 121 18.02 -7.70 -12.58
CA ASP A 121 18.75 -6.46 -12.91
C ASP A 121 20.24 -6.61 -12.52
N ASP A 122 20.87 -7.74 -12.85
CA ASP A 122 22.34 -7.89 -12.84
C ASP A 122 22.80 -8.72 -14.06
N ASP A 123 22.54 -8.20 -15.27
CA ASP A 123 23.39 -8.49 -16.44
C ASP A 123 24.59 -7.52 -16.40
N ASP A 124 25.38 -7.56 -15.33
CA ASP A 124 26.78 -7.11 -15.36
C ASP A 124 27.63 -8.39 -15.38
N ASP A 125 27.95 -8.81 -16.60
CA ASP A 125 28.99 -9.79 -16.92
C ASP A 125 30.29 -9.40 -16.19
N ASP A 126 30.61 -10.05 -15.07
CA ASP A 126 31.99 -10.21 -14.61
C ASP A 126 32.11 -11.60 -13.99
N ASP A 127 32.55 -12.53 -14.85
CA ASP A 127 33.05 -13.86 -14.50
C ASP A 127 34.12 -13.73 -13.40
N ASP A 128 33.83 -14.21 -12.19
CA ASP A 128 34.85 -14.77 -11.30
C ASP A 128 34.21 -15.88 -10.45
N GLU A 129 34.62 -17.12 -10.74
CA GLU A 129 34.25 -18.33 -10.04
C GLU A 129 34.79 -18.35 -8.59
N ASP A 130 34.12 -19.16 -7.78
CA ASP A 130 34.51 -19.69 -6.46
C ASP A 130 34.14 -18.83 -5.23
N ASP A 131 33.11 -19.25 -4.50
CA ASP A 131 33.30 -19.91 -3.20
C ASP A 131 31.96 -20.43 -2.64
N ASP A 132 32.03 -21.64 -2.09
CA ASP A 132 30.98 -22.26 -1.27
C ASP A 132 30.55 -21.31 -0.14
N ASP A 133 29.25 -21.05 0.05
CA ASP A 133 28.67 -20.86 1.38
C ASP A 133 27.13 -20.93 1.37
N ASP A 134 26.66 -21.75 2.32
CA ASP A 134 25.34 -21.89 2.94
C ASP A 134 24.15 -21.08 2.43
N ASP A 135 23.02 -21.76 2.19
CA ASP A 135 21.73 -21.06 2.24
C ASP A 135 20.65 -21.87 2.96
N ASP A 136 20.73 -21.80 4.29
CA ASP A 136 19.66 -22.08 5.25
C ASP A 136 18.56 -20.99 5.18
N ASN A 137 18.21 -20.56 3.96
CA ASN A 137 17.44 -19.35 3.70
C ASN A 137 15.94 -19.50 4.04
N ASN A 138 15.49 -20.68 4.48
CA ASN A 138 14.06 -20.88 4.77
C ASN A 138 13.66 -20.40 6.18
N ASN A 139 14.60 -20.26 7.12
CA ASN A 139 14.29 -19.92 8.50
C ASN A 139 14.17 -18.39 8.73
N ASP A 140 15.07 -17.59 8.15
CA ASP A 140 15.05 -16.12 8.30
C ASP A 140 13.87 -15.45 7.58
N ARG A 141 13.43 -16.01 6.45
CA ARG A 141 12.29 -15.47 5.67
C ARG A 141 10.96 -15.58 6.41
N ASN A 142 10.74 -16.68 7.12
CA ASN A 142 9.55 -16.84 7.96
C ASN A 142 9.59 -15.90 9.18
N GLU A 143 10.79 -15.49 9.62
CA GLU A 143 11.01 -14.53 10.71
C GLU A 143 10.77 -13.08 10.26
N GLN A 144 11.25 -12.67 9.07
CA GLN A 144 10.94 -11.36 8.46
C GLN A 144 9.43 -11.21 8.22
N VAL A 145 8.77 -12.28 7.74
CA VAL A 145 7.32 -12.32 7.57
C VAL A 145 6.59 -12.27 8.92
N ALA A 146 7.09 -12.97 9.94
CA ALA A 146 6.57 -12.86 11.29
C ALA A 146 6.67 -11.42 11.81
N TYR A 147 7.74 -10.70 11.52
CA TYR A 147 7.89 -9.28 11.88
C TYR A 147 6.87 -8.36 11.19
N ILE A 148 6.55 -8.63 9.91
CA ILE A 148 5.54 -7.85 9.18
C ILE A 148 4.13 -8.08 9.73
N VAL A 149 3.85 -9.31 10.19
CA VAL A 149 2.54 -9.75 10.66
C VAL A 149 2.34 -9.55 12.19
N GLN A 150 3.42 -9.33 12.94
CA GLN A 150 3.44 -8.94 14.37
C GLN A 150 3.26 -7.42 14.58
#